data_AF-A0A397H3D3-F1
#
_entry.id   AF-A0A397H3D3-F1
#
_cell.length_a   1.000
_cell.length_b   1.000
_cell.length_c   1.000
_cell.angle_alpha   90.00
_cell.angle_beta   90.00
_cell.angle_gamma   90.00
#
_symmetry.space_group_name_H-M   'P 1'
#
loop_
_entity.id
_entity.type
_entity.pdbx_description
1 polymer ?
#
loop_
_entity_poly.entity_id
_entity_poly.type
_entity_poly.pdbx_seq_one_letter_code
_entity_poly.pdbx_strand_id
1 'polypeptide(L)'
;MSVIFPETVTDLDGQTFNVGELASRHVLIFITLKATWCPVCPQLLLILNLHGLQDNPPEEFRDPFDDSIMKVDPKILPFYRLLLKKDAYFIIMCPKRQNQVRQIQKACNFTNLPYPFVVDEDLTLASSINLRMSENEMWPCIGHIQPETRLIRPISSGRGPTFYGHNHLLTFLRDYRAQAEKKAVEYVIKANELVPLLKNLTERQQNQQESQESQTQQKKLLPVELLSQIFEYLDSIEISKTVMSICQHWRAIGLEVMMARLRKEINGVSDSLVIYCISMANEINEVEEIKINPDKKIASVCDLNQRAERLCKMVEIVKHIVIK
;
A
#
# COMPACT_ATOMS: atom_id res chain seq x y z
N MET A 1 -21.28 2.72 -18.60
CA MET A 1 -20.20 1.83 -19.04
C MET A 1 -19.01 2.04 -18.13
N SER A 2 -18.39 0.96 -17.67
CA SER A 2 -17.17 1.03 -16.87
C SER A 2 -15.99 1.36 -17.78
N VAL A 3 -15.19 2.37 -17.42
CA VAL A 3 -14.05 2.83 -18.22
C VAL A 3 -12.77 2.17 -17.71
N ILE A 4 -11.99 1.60 -18.63
CA ILE A 4 -10.76 0.86 -18.35
C ILE A 4 -9.56 1.67 -18.83
N PHE A 5 -8.55 1.79 -17.99
CA PHE A 5 -7.27 2.41 -18.33
C PHE A 5 -6.43 1.46 -19.22
N PRO A 6 -5.63 1.97 -20.18
CA PRO A 6 -4.78 1.13 -21.03
C PRO A 6 -3.85 0.20 -20.25
N GLU A 7 -3.40 -0.86 -20.92
CA GLU A 7 -2.52 -1.85 -20.31
C GLU A 7 -1.11 -1.29 -20.11
N THR A 8 -0.67 -0.49 -21.06
CA THR A 8 0.63 0.17 -21.05
C THR A 8 0.49 1.64 -21.37
N VAL A 9 1.35 2.45 -20.77
CA VAL A 9 1.55 3.85 -21.16
C VAL A 9 3.01 4.09 -21.48
N THR A 10 3.29 5.02 -22.38
CA THR A 10 4.65 5.45 -22.72
C THR A 10 4.84 6.89 -22.28
N ASP A 11 5.95 7.17 -21.60
CA ASP A 11 6.25 8.51 -21.12
C ASP A 11 6.96 9.38 -22.17
N LEU A 12 7.27 10.62 -21.79
CA LEU A 12 7.97 11.59 -22.61
C LEU A 12 9.43 11.25 -22.93
N ASP A 13 10.01 10.20 -22.34
CA ASP A 13 11.35 9.71 -22.64
C ASP A 13 11.31 8.39 -23.44
N GLY A 14 10.12 7.92 -23.81
CA GLY A 14 9.91 6.69 -24.57
C GLY A 14 9.91 5.42 -23.70
N GLN A 15 9.93 5.55 -22.38
CA GLN A 15 9.84 4.42 -21.47
C GLN A 15 8.39 3.94 -21.39
N THR A 16 8.19 2.64 -21.61
CA THR A 16 6.88 1.99 -21.48
C THR A 16 6.70 1.41 -20.08
N PHE A 17 5.54 1.63 -19.50
CA PHE A 17 5.15 1.17 -18.17
C PHE A 17 3.94 0.24 -18.27
N ASN A 18 3.99 -0.90 -17.58
CA ASN A 18 2.83 -1.78 -17.42
C ASN A 18 1.95 -1.24 -16.28
N VAL A 19 0.73 -0.82 -16.62
CA VAL A 19 -0.22 -0.21 -15.68
C VAL A 19 -0.69 -1.22 -14.62
N GLY A 20 -0.89 -2.49 -15.01
CA GLY A 20 -1.29 -3.54 -14.08
C GLY A 20 -0.21 -3.85 -13.05
N GLU A 21 1.05 -3.93 -13.48
CA GLU A 21 2.20 -4.12 -12.59
C GLU A 21 2.34 -2.95 -11.61
N LEU A 22 2.23 -1.70 -12.09
CA LEU A 22 2.26 -0.52 -11.23
C LEU A 22 1.13 -0.53 -10.20
N ALA A 23 -0.10 -0.85 -10.61
CA ALA A 23 -1.26 -0.94 -9.73
C ALA A 23 -1.19 -2.09 -8.71
N SER A 24 -0.42 -3.15 -8.99
CA SER A 24 -0.19 -4.24 -8.03
C SER A 24 0.76 -3.85 -6.89
N ARG A 25 1.61 -2.83 -7.11
CA ARG A 25 2.64 -2.39 -6.16
C ARG A 25 2.30 -1.10 -5.43
N HIS A 26 1.40 -0.28 -5.99
CA HIS A 26 1.05 1.03 -5.46
C HIS A 26 -0.44 1.32 -5.66
N VAL A 27 -0.96 2.26 -4.88
CA VAL A 27 -2.22 2.93 -5.20
C VAL A 27 -1.99 3.80 -6.43
N LEU A 28 -2.37 3.29 -7.60
CA LEU A 28 -2.05 3.94 -8.87
C LEU A 28 -3.02 5.08 -9.15
N ILE A 29 -2.49 6.30 -9.23
CA ILE A 29 -3.23 7.54 -9.47
C ILE A 29 -2.85 8.07 -10.84
N PHE A 30 -3.82 8.44 -11.67
CA PHE A 30 -3.55 9.28 -12.83
C PHE A 30 -4.04 10.71 -12.58
N ILE A 31 -3.31 11.67 -13.16
CA ILE A 31 -3.60 13.10 -13.08
C ILE A 31 -3.61 13.62 -14.52
N THR A 32 -4.75 14.09 -15.01
CA THR A 32 -4.81 14.80 -16.30
C THR A 32 -4.62 16.29 -16.09
N LEU A 33 -3.86 16.93 -16.98
CA LEU A 33 -3.80 18.39 -17.10
C LEU A 33 -4.69 18.82 -18.27
N LYS A 34 -5.44 19.91 -18.10
CA LYS A 34 -6.40 20.39 -19.11
C LYS A 34 -5.72 20.69 -20.45
N ALA A 35 -4.64 21.46 -20.40
CA ALA A 35 -3.83 21.88 -21.52
C ALA A 35 -2.46 22.36 -21.04
N THR A 36 -1.47 22.44 -21.93
CA THR A 36 -0.12 22.95 -21.57
C THR A 36 -0.09 24.43 -21.23
N TRP A 37 -1.06 25.20 -21.74
CA TRP A 37 -1.23 26.63 -21.46
C TRP A 37 -2.10 26.90 -20.23
N CYS A 38 -2.69 25.87 -19.61
CA CYS A 38 -3.57 26.07 -18.46
C CYS A 38 -2.76 26.46 -17.21
N PRO A 39 -2.96 27.65 -16.62
CA PRO A 39 -2.14 28.09 -15.49
C PRO A 39 -2.51 27.39 -14.18
N VAL A 40 -3.74 26.87 -14.07
CA VAL A 40 -4.29 26.24 -12.86
C VAL A 40 -3.78 24.80 -12.69
N CYS A 41 -3.67 24.05 -13.78
CA CYS A 41 -3.40 22.61 -13.73
C CYS A 41 -2.02 22.24 -13.11
N PRO A 42 -0.92 22.94 -13.44
CA PRO A 42 0.40 22.70 -12.85
C PRO A 42 0.47 22.98 -11.34
N GLN A 43 -0.39 23.85 -10.81
CA GLN A 43 -0.38 24.19 -9.38
C GLN A 43 -0.65 22.97 -8.50
N LEU A 44 -1.47 22.01 -8.95
CA LEU A 44 -1.67 20.76 -8.23
C LEU A 44 -0.32 20.05 -8.00
N LEU A 45 0.54 19.96 -9.01
CA LEU A 45 1.82 19.27 -8.90
C LEU A 45 2.76 19.96 -7.91
N LEU A 46 2.76 21.30 -7.89
CA LEU A 46 3.50 22.10 -6.92
C LEU A 46 2.97 21.90 -5.49
N ILE A 47 1.65 21.83 -5.32
CA ILE A 47 1.01 21.56 -4.03
C ILE A 47 1.34 20.14 -3.56
N LEU A 48 1.41 19.13 -4.43
CA LEU A 48 1.85 17.79 -4.03
C LEU A 48 3.30 17.80 -3.54
N ASN A 49 4.18 18.59 -4.16
CA ASN A 49 5.55 18.77 -3.66
C ASN A 49 5.57 19.39 -2.27
N LEU A 50 4.78 20.44 -2.01
CA LEU A 50 4.60 21.04 -0.67
C LEU A 50 4.17 19.98 0.37
N HIS A 51 3.27 19.07 -0.01
CA HIS A 51 2.77 18.00 0.86
C HIS A 51 3.74 16.82 1.01
N GLY A 52 4.97 16.92 0.50
CA GLY A 52 6.00 15.92 0.73
C GLY A 52 6.16 14.89 -0.38
N LEU A 53 5.63 15.12 -1.58
CA LEU A 53 6.01 14.29 -2.73
C LEU A 53 7.52 14.39 -3.03
N GLN A 54 8.14 15.53 -2.72
CA GLN A 54 9.59 15.74 -2.80
C GLN A 54 10.28 15.56 -1.45
N ASP A 55 11.57 15.20 -1.49
CA ASP A 55 12.37 15.04 -0.28
C ASP A 55 12.56 16.36 0.47
N ASN A 56 12.78 17.45 -0.25
CA ASN A 56 12.91 18.80 0.28
C ASN A 56 11.73 19.66 -0.20
N PRO A 57 10.54 19.54 0.44
CA PRO A 57 9.38 20.34 0.06
C PRO A 57 9.64 21.82 0.37
N PRO A 58 9.01 22.75 -0.39
CA PRO A 58 8.99 24.16 -0.01
C PRO A 58 8.33 24.35 1.36
N GLU A 59 8.62 25.45 2.05
CA GLU A 59 8.00 25.77 3.35
C GLU A 59 6.54 26.24 3.20
N GLU A 60 6.25 26.93 2.10
CA GLU A 60 4.94 27.46 1.78
C GLU A 60 4.68 27.45 0.27
N PHE A 61 3.41 27.45 -0.09
CA PHE A 61 2.93 27.67 -1.44
C PHE A 61 2.06 28.92 -1.46
N ARG A 62 2.38 29.87 -2.33
CA ARG A 62 1.58 31.07 -2.56
C ARG A 62 0.75 30.86 -3.82
N ASP A 63 -0.57 30.86 -3.67
CA ASP A 63 -1.50 30.68 -4.77
C ASP A 63 -1.41 31.88 -5.73
N PRO A 64 -1.15 31.68 -7.03
CA PRO A 64 -0.96 32.78 -7.97
C PRO A 64 -2.27 33.47 -8.40
N PHE A 65 -3.44 32.98 -7.98
CA PHE A 65 -4.74 33.51 -8.39
C PHE A 65 -5.44 34.33 -7.30
N ASP A 66 -5.18 34.04 -6.03
CA ASP A 66 -5.79 34.76 -4.90
C ASP A 66 -4.78 35.21 -3.83
N ASP A 67 -3.48 34.99 -4.06
CA ASP A 67 -2.38 35.30 -3.13
C ASP A 67 -2.46 34.62 -1.76
N SER A 68 -3.32 33.61 -1.60
CA SER A 68 -3.40 32.82 -0.36
C SER A 68 -2.11 32.03 -0.13
N ILE A 69 -1.75 31.86 1.15
CA ILE A 69 -0.55 31.13 1.56
C ILE A 69 -0.98 29.80 2.19
N MET A 70 -0.49 28.71 1.60
CA MET A 70 -0.66 27.36 2.11
C MET A 70 0.62 26.89 2.77
N LYS A 71 0.51 26.33 3.99
CA LYS A 71 1.60 25.69 4.73
C LYS A 71 1.14 24.32 5.19
N VAL A 72 2.08 23.40 5.31
CA VAL A 72 1.82 22.05 5.85
C VAL A 72 2.40 21.99 7.25
N ASP A 73 1.58 21.55 8.22
CA ASP A 73 2.06 21.31 9.58
C ASP A 73 3.22 20.30 9.56
N PRO A 74 4.42 20.64 10.09
CA PRO A 74 5.53 19.71 10.18
C PRO A 74 5.19 18.36 10.84
N LYS A 75 4.18 18.33 11.73
CA LYS A 75 3.70 17.10 12.37
C LYS A 75 2.99 16.14 11.42
N ILE A 76 2.24 16.65 10.44
CA ILE A 76 1.51 15.81 9.47
C ILE A 76 2.34 15.45 8.24
N LEU A 77 3.40 16.22 7.95
CA LEU A 77 4.23 16.03 6.76
C LEU A 77 4.81 14.61 6.60
N PRO A 78 5.30 13.91 7.66
CA PRO A 78 5.73 12.52 7.54
C PRO A 78 4.62 11.57 7.05
N PHE A 79 3.37 11.84 7.45
CA PHE A 79 2.22 11.04 7.03
C PHE A 79 1.86 11.31 5.57
N TYR A 80 1.86 12.57 5.13
CA TYR A 80 1.67 12.87 3.71
C TYR A 80 2.78 12.31 2.83
N ARG A 81 4.04 12.30 3.31
CA ARG A 81 5.15 11.60 2.63
C ARG A 81 4.88 10.10 2.47
N LEU A 82 4.36 9.45 3.51
CA LEU A 82 3.96 8.04 3.43
C LEU A 82 2.89 7.83 2.34
N LEU A 83 1.81 8.62 2.37
CA LEU A 83 0.72 8.51 1.40
C LEU A 83 1.19 8.79 -0.05
N LEU A 84 1.95 9.87 -0.25
CA LEU A 84 2.30 10.35 -1.59
C LEU A 84 3.51 9.64 -2.20
N LYS A 85 4.55 9.31 -1.41
CA LYS A 85 5.78 8.71 -1.95
C LYS A 85 5.83 7.19 -1.84
N LYS A 86 5.23 6.61 -0.80
CA LYS A 86 5.31 5.17 -0.55
C LYS A 86 4.05 4.43 -0.95
N ASP A 87 2.87 4.99 -0.68
CA ASP A 87 1.61 4.30 -0.97
C ASP A 87 1.15 4.54 -2.41
N ALA A 88 1.24 5.77 -2.90
CA ALA A 88 0.78 6.15 -4.22
C ALA A 88 1.89 6.13 -5.28
N TYR A 89 1.46 5.96 -6.53
CA TYR A 89 2.29 6.18 -7.71
C TYR A 89 1.49 6.96 -8.76
N PHE A 90 2.13 7.93 -9.42
CA PHE A 90 1.44 8.89 -10.27
C PHE A 90 1.76 8.71 -11.75
N ILE A 91 0.73 8.72 -12.60
CA ILE A 91 0.83 8.89 -14.05
C ILE A 91 0.28 10.27 -14.40
N ILE A 92 1.11 11.16 -14.96
CA ILE A 92 0.72 12.52 -15.32
C ILE A 92 0.43 12.55 -16.81
N MET A 93 -0.79 12.90 -17.21
CA MET A 93 -1.22 12.95 -18.59
C MET A 93 -1.39 14.40 -19.04
N CYS A 94 -0.74 14.77 -20.14
CA CYS A 94 -0.81 16.11 -20.70
C CYS A 94 -1.14 16.04 -22.19
N PRO A 95 -2.01 16.93 -22.70
CA PRO A 95 -2.20 17.04 -24.14
C PRO A 95 -1.05 17.87 -24.73
N LYS A 96 -0.95 17.94 -26.07
CA LYS A 96 0.08 18.67 -26.84
C LYS A 96 1.43 17.96 -26.93
N ARG A 97 2.38 18.62 -27.62
CA ARG A 97 3.70 18.11 -27.99
C ARG A 97 4.62 17.91 -26.80
N GLN A 98 5.47 16.91 -26.90
CA GLN A 98 6.51 16.51 -25.96
C GLN A 98 7.31 17.68 -25.36
N ASN A 99 7.74 18.66 -26.18
CA ASN A 99 8.53 19.80 -25.70
C ASN A 99 7.79 20.68 -24.67
N GLN A 100 6.49 20.91 -24.87
CA GLN A 100 5.68 21.71 -23.94
C GLN A 100 5.40 20.95 -22.64
N VAL A 101 5.14 19.65 -22.76
CA VAL A 101 4.96 18.77 -21.59
C VAL A 101 6.24 18.72 -20.74
N ARG A 102 7.41 18.64 -21.39
CA ARG A 102 8.72 18.69 -20.71
C ARG A 102 8.97 20.02 -19.99
N GLN A 103 8.47 21.15 -20.53
CA GLN A 103 8.56 22.45 -19.83
C GLN A 103 7.75 22.45 -18.53
N ILE A 104 6.55 21.86 -18.54
CA ILE A 104 5.71 21.73 -17.33
C ILE A 104 6.39 20.81 -16.31
N GLN A 105 6.89 19.66 -16.75
CA GLN A 105 7.61 18.73 -15.88
C GLN A 105 8.77 19.43 -15.15
N LYS A 106 9.56 20.23 -15.88
CA LYS A 106 10.67 21.02 -15.30
C LYS A 106 10.16 22.11 -14.35
N ALA A 107 9.15 22.88 -14.76
CA ALA A 107 8.60 23.97 -13.94
C ALA A 107 7.99 23.47 -12.62
N CYS A 108 7.46 22.24 -12.61
CA CYS A 108 6.92 21.62 -11.41
C CYS A 108 7.95 20.81 -10.61
N ASN A 109 9.23 20.79 -11.00
CA ASN A 109 10.29 19.98 -10.39
C ASN A 109 10.04 18.45 -10.44
N PHE A 110 9.38 17.94 -11.47
CA PHE A 110 9.12 16.50 -11.65
C PHE A 110 10.20 15.76 -12.44
N THR A 111 11.23 16.46 -12.94
CA THR A 111 12.26 15.86 -13.82
C THR A 111 13.00 14.67 -13.19
N ASN A 112 13.25 14.72 -11.88
CA ASN A 112 14.00 13.68 -11.17
C ASN A 112 13.08 12.73 -10.38
N LEU A 113 11.76 12.86 -10.55
CA LEU A 113 10.79 11.99 -9.91
C LEU A 113 10.46 10.82 -10.84
N PRO A 114 10.19 9.62 -10.31
CA PRO A 114 10.00 8.41 -11.11
C PRO A 114 8.60 8.33 -11.72
N TYR A 115 7.90 9.46 -11.93
CA TYR A 115 6.51 9.49 -12.34
C TYR A 115 6.38 9.78 -13.84
N PRO A 116 5.79 8.87 -14.64
CA PRO A 116 5.69 9.06 -16.08
C PRO A 116 4.82 10.26 -16.43
N PHE A 117 5.34 11.12 -17.31
CA PHE A 117 4.57 12.14 -18.01
C PHE A 117 4.20 11.61 -19.40
N VAL A 118 2.93 11.26 -19.58
CA VAL A 118 2.37 10.72 -20.81
C VAL A 118 1.86 11.86 -21.69
N VAL A 119 2.35 11.87 -22.93
CA VAL A 119 1.99 12.85 -23.96
C VAL A 119 0.83 12.29 -24.77
N ASP A 120 -0.33 12.92 -24.70
CA ASP A 120 -1.54 12.53 -25.44
C ASP A 120 -1.89 13.62 -26.47
N GLU A 121 -1.04 13.74 -27.50
CA GLU A 121 -1.08 14.87 -28.45
C GLU A 121 -2.40 14.91 -29.25
N ASP A 122 -2.93 13.74 -29.63
CA ASP A 122 -4.16 13.58 -30.41
C ASP A 122 -5.41 13.31 -29.56
N LEU A 123 -5.26 13.32 -28.24
CA LEU A 123 -6.32 13.02 -27.26
C LEU A 123 -6.94 11.63 -27.43
N THR A 124 -6.25 10.69 -28.07
CA THR A 124 -6.77 9.32 -28.27
C THR A 124 -6.92 8.60 -26.95
N LEU A 125 -5.93 8.73 -26.06
CA LEU A 125 -5.98 8.14 -24.74
C LEU A 125 -7.09 8.80 -23.90
N ALA A 126 -7.14 10.13 -23.84
CA ALA A 126 -8.18 10.88 -23.16
C ALA A 126 -9.58 10.50 -23.66
N SER A 127 -9.75 10.30 -24.96
CA SER A 127 -11.01 9.86 -25.56
C SER A 127 -11.38 8.46 -25.10
N SER A 128 -10.42 7.51 -25.09
CA SER A 128 -10.68 6.13 -24.64
C SER A 128 -11.11 6.04 -23.18
N ILE A 129 -10.69 7.01 -22.35
CA ILE A 129 -11.05 7.08 -20.93
C ILE A 129 -12.13 8.11 -20.61
N ASN A 130 -12.85 8.62 -21.63
CA ASN A 130 -13.93 9.61 -21.49
C ASN A 130 -13.51 10.92 -20.78
N LEU A 131 -12.26 11.34 -20.94
CA LEU A 131 -11.72 12.59 -20.41
C LEU A 131 -11.40 13.62 -21.49
N ARG A 132 -11.75 13.39 -22.76
CA ARG A 132 -11.68 14.44 -23.78
C ARG A 132 -12.76 15.48 -23.52
N MET A 133 -12.35 16.74 -23.39
CA MET A 133 -13.26 17.87 -23.14
C MET A 133 -13.56 18.65 -24.42
N SER A 134 -12.55 18.85 -25.28
CA SER A 134 -12.69 19.54 -26.56
C SER A 134 -11.70 18.96 -27.60
N GLU A 135 -11.51 19.66 -28.72
CA GLU A 135 -10.52 19.25 -29.74
C GLU A 135 -9.09 19.23 -29.22
N ASN A 136 -8.78 20.07 -28.22
CA ASN A 136 -7.41 20.35 -27.78
C ASN A 136 -7.23 20.25 -26.26
N GLU A 137 -8.26 19.84 -25.54
CA GLU A 137 -8.27 19.88 -24.08
C GLU A 137 -8.81 18.57 -23.49
N MET A 138 -8.21 18.20 -22.36
CA MET A 138 -8.71 17.16 -21.48
C MET A 138 -9.49 17.76 -20.30
N TRP A 139 -10.41 16.97 -19.75
CA TRP A 139 -10.96 17.23 -18.43
C TRP A 139 -9.83 17.08 -17.39
N PRO A 140 -9.52 18.12 -16.60
CA PRO A 140 -8.58 17.97 -15.51
C PRO A 140 -9.20 17.08 -14.43
N CYS A 141 -8.53 16.00 -14.10
CA CYS A 141 -9.05 14.94 -13.26
C CYS A 141 -7.91 14.35 -12.41
N ILE A 142 -8.27 13.83 -11.25
CA ILE A 142 -7.48 12.92 -10.44
C ILE A 142 -8.30 11.65 -10.35
N GLY A 143 -7.74 10.50 -10.74
CA GLY A 143 -8.45 9.24 -10.68
C GLY A 143 -7.56 8.10 -10.19
N HIS A 144 -8.18 7.15 -9.51
CA HIS A 144 -7.57 5.90 -9.08
C HIS A 144 -7.79 4.82 -10.14
N ILE A 145 -6.73 4.11 -10.50
CA ILE A 145 -6.75 2.94 -11.37
C ILE A 145 -6.80 1.70 -10.47
N GLN A 146 -7.93 1.00 -10.51
CA GLN A 146 -8.10 -0.20 -9.69
C GLN A 146 -7.10 -1.29 -10.10
N PRO A 147 -6.49 -1.99 -9.13
CA PRO A 147 -5.65 -3.14 -9.43
C PRO A 147 -6.44 -4.22 -10.18
N GLU A 148 -5.73 -5.02 -10.98
CA GLU A 148 -6.21 -6.16 -11.80
C GLU A 148 -7.16 -5.79 -12.94
N THR A 149 -8.18 -4.98 -12.66
CA THR A 149 -9.24 -4.62 -13.61
C THR A 149 -8.92 -3.38 -14.45
N ARG A 150 -7.98 -2.54 -13.99
CA ARG A 150 -7.66 -1.21 -14.56
C ARG A 150 -8.87 -0.28 -14.65
N LEU A 151 -9.92 -0.56 -13.89
CA LEU A 151 -11.11 0.29 -13.83
C LEU A 151 -10.76 1.64 -13.23
N ILE A 152 -11.27 2.70 -13.85
CA ILE A 152 -11.03 4.07 -13.40
C ILE A 152 -12.11 4.47 -12.40
N ARG A 153 -11.69 4.97 -11.23
CA ARG A 153 -12.55 5.64 -10.27
C ARG A 153 -12.11 7.10 -10.11
N PRO A 154 -12.94 8.09 -10.49
CA PRO A 154 -12.59 9.48 -10.31
C PRO A 154 -12.53 9.82 -8.81
N ILE A 155 -11.48 10.54 -8.40
CA ILE A 155 -11.30 11.09 -7.05
C ILE A 155 -11.73 12.57 -7.05
N SER A 156 -11.31 13.32 -8.07
CA SER A 156 -11.67 14.73 -8.24
C SER A 156 -11.74 15.06 -9.73
N SER A 157 -12.75 15.82 -10.14
CA SER A 157 -12.94 16.25 -11.52
C SER A 157 -13.13 17.76 -11.57
N GLY A 158 -12.49 18.40 -12.54
CA GLY A 158 -12.41 19.86 -12.58
C GLY A 158 -11.28 20.40 -11.71
N ARG A 159 -10.81 21.60 -12.07
CA ARG A 159 -9.92 22.44 -11.26
C ARG A 159 -10.27 23.89 -11.51
N GLY A 160 -10.11 24.72 -10.49
CA GLY A 160 -10.27 26.16 -10.58
C GLY A 160 -9.24 26.88 -9.71
N PRO A 161 -9.16 28.22 -9.80
CA PRO A 161 -8.49 29.02 -8.77
C PRO A 161 -8.95 28.55 -7.38
N THR A 162 -8.02 28.43 -6.43
CA THR A 162 -8.25 27.95 -5.05
C THR A 162 -8.76 26.51 -4.90
N PHE A 163 -9.05 25.79 -6.00
CA PHE A 163 -9.56 24.42 -6.00
C PHE A 163 -8.75 23.51 -6.94
N TYR A 164 -7.76 22.81 -6.39
CA TYR A 164 -6.83 21.96 -7.16
C TYR A 164 -7.08 20.45 -7.05
N GLY A 165 -7.94 20.02 -6.11
CA GLY A 165 -8.24 18.61 -5.88
C GLY A 165 -7.28 17.86 -4.93
N HIS A 166 -6.21 18.49 -4.45
CA HIS A 166 -5.22 17.87 -3.54
C HIS A 166 -5.86 17.32 -2.25
N ASN A 167 -6.80 18.06 -1.64
CA ASN A 167 -7.50 17.59 -0.44
C ASN A 167 -8.32 16.32 -0.69
N HIS A 168 -8.94 16.19 -1.87
CA HIS A 168 -9.68 14.98 -2.25
C HIS A 168 -8.72 13.79 -2.42
N LEU A 169 -7.56 14.02 -3.03
CA LEU A 169 -6.52 13.00 -3.17
C LEU A 169 -5.97 12.54 -1.82
N LEU A 170 -5.58 13.47 -0.94
CA LEU A 170 -5.05 13.14 0.38
C LEU A 170 -6.09 12.41 1.24
N THR A 171 -7.34 12.87 1.21
CA THR A 171 -8.46 12.19 1.87
C THR A 171 -8.64 10.78 1.33
N PHE A 172 -8.68 10.60 0.01
CA PHE A 172 -8.79 9.29 -0.61
C PHE A 172 -7.65 8.34 -0.18
N LEU A 173 -6.39 8.80 -0.24
CA LEU A 173 -5.24 7.97 0.14
C LEU A 173 -5.24 7.61 1.62
N ARG A 174 -5.60 8.57 2.49
CA ARG A 174 -5.76 8.33 3.93
C ARG A 174 -6.83 7.28 4.19
N ASP A 175 -8.00 7.42 3.58
CA ASP A 175 -9.12 6.51 3.80
C ASP A 175 -8.82 5.11 3.22
N TYR A 176 -8.14 5.04 2.07
CA TYR A 176 -7.66 3.79 1.48
C TYR A 176 -6.71 3.06 2.45
N ARG A 177 -5.77 3.80 3.05
CA ARG A 177 -4.83 3.26 4.03
C ARG A 177 -5.51 2.84 5.33
N ALA A 178 -6.41 3.66 5.87
CA ALA A 178 -7.17 3.35 7.07
C ALA A 178 -8.00 2.07 6.91
N GLN A 179 -8.58 1.83 5.72
CA GLN A 179 -9.30 0.58 5.42
C GLN A 179 -8.37 -0.64 5.42
N ALA A 180 -7.17 -0.51 4.84
CA ALA A 180 -6.16 -1.57 4.87
C ALA A 180 -5.71 -1.88 6.31
N GLU A 181 -5.44 -0.84 7.10
CA GLU A 181 -5.03 -0.98 8.50
C GLU A 181 -6.11 -1.59 9.38
N LYS A 182 -7.38 -1.21 9.18
CA LYS A 182 -8.50 -1.82 9.90
C LYS A 182 -8.53 -3.34 9.68
N LYS A 183 -8.44 -3.79 8.43
CA LYS A 183 -8.40 -5.23 8.10
C LYS A 183 -7.17 -5.91 8.72
N ALA A 184 -6.01 -5.26 8.64
CA ALA A 184 -4.77 -5.77 9.21
C ALA A 184 -4.86 -5.95 10.73
N VAL A 185 -5.42 -4.98 11.45
CA VAL A 185 -5.66 -5.05 12.90
C VAL A 185 -6.61 -6.20 13.25
N GLU A 186 -7.71 -6.36 12.51
CA GLU A 186 -8.63 -7.49 12.71
C GLU A 186 -7.92 -8.85 12.60
N TYR A 187 -7.00 -9.02 11.64
CA TYR A 187 -6.22 -10.24 11.52
C TYR A 187 -5.17 -10.42 12.62
N VAL A 188 -4.54 -9.34 13.07
CA VAL A 188 -3.62 -9.37 14.22
C VAL A 188 -4.35 -9.82 15.49
N ILE A 189 -5.54 -9.31 15.75
CA ILE A 189 -6.36 -9.72 16.90
C ILE A 189 -6.67 -11.22 16.82
N LYS A 190 -7.24 -11.69 15.70
CA LYS A 190 -7.54 -13.11 15.48
C LYS A 190 -6.31 -14.00 15.61
N ALA A 191 -5.16 -13.56 15.10
CA ALA A 191 -3.91 -14.29 15.22
C ALA A 191 -3.44 -14.40 16.68
N ASN A 192 -3.49 -13.30 17.43
CA ASN A 192 -3.12 -13.28 18.85
C ASN A 192 -4.01 -14.16 19.71
N GLU A 193 -5.30 -14.30 19.39
CA GLU A 193 -6.21 -15.25 20.06
C GLU A 193 -5.80 -16.71 19.88
N LEU A 194 -5.18 -17.05 18.73
CA LEU A 194 -4.75 -18.41 18.42
C LEU A 194 -3.37 -18.77 18.99
N VAL A 195 -2.50 -17.79 19.23
CA VAL A 195 -1.16 -18.00 19.80
C VAL A 195 -1.17 -18.84 21.08
N PRO A 196 -1.98 -18.54 22.12
CA PRO A 196 -2.00 -19.34 23.35
C PRO A 196 -2.54 -20.76 23.11
N LEU A 197 -3.51 -20.93 22.21
CA LEU A 197 -4.07 -22.25 21.90
C LEU A 197 -3.04 -23.13 21.19
N LEU A 198 -2.33 -22.56 20.22
CA LEU A 198 -1.25 -23.24 19.52
C LEU A 198 -0.13 -23.64 20.47
N LYS A 199 0.27 -22.73 21.37
CA LYS A 199 1.28 -23.00 22.41
C LYS A 199 0.87 -24.18 23.30
N ASN A 200 -0.36 -24.18 23.81
CA ASN A 200 -0.87 -25.26 24.65
C ASN A 200 -0.88 -26.62 23.93
N LEU A 201 -1.18 -26.63 22.62
CA LEU A 201 -1.14 -27.86 21.82
C LEU A 201 0.28 -28.36 21.62
N THR A 202 1.23 -27.46 21.34
CA THR A 202 2.65 -27.81 21.23
C THR A 202 3.17 -28.44 22.53
N GLU A 203 2.88 -27.82 23.67
CA GLU A 203 3.26 -28.34 25.00
C GLU A 203 2.65 -29.72 25.28
N ARG A 204 1.38 -29.95 24.90
CA ARG A 204 0.74 -31.28 25.02
C ARG A 204 1.44 -32.35 24.19
N GLN A 205 1.88 -32.03 22.97
CA GLN A 205 2.60 -32.97 22.10
C GLN A 205 3.99 -33.31 22.67
N GLN A 206 4.69 -32.31 23.20
CA GLN A 206 6.01 -32.50 23.84
C GLN A 206 5.91 -33.36 25.11
N ASN A 207 4.95 -33.08 25.99
CA ASN A 207 4.76 -33.86 27.23
C ASN A 207 4.36 -35.33 26.95
N GLN A 208 3.59 -35.59 25.90
CA GLN A 208 3.28 -36.97 25.45
C GLN A 208 4.52 -37.71 24.95
N GLN A 209 5.48 -36.99 24.38
CA GLN A 209 6.73 -37.55 23.86
C GLN A 209 7.72 -37.90 24.98
N GLU A 210 7.91 -37.03 25.97
CA GLU A 210 8.78 -37.30 27.14
C GLU A 210 8.31 -38.54 27.93
N SER A 211 7.00 -38.76 27.96
CA SER A 211 6.38 -39.94 28.58
C SER A 211 6.65 -41.24 27.80
N GLN A 212 6.87 -41.18 26.49
CA GLN A 212 7.14 -42.34 25.63
C GLN A 212 8.64 -42.61 25.40
N GLU A 213 9.49 -41.57 25.33
CA GLU A 213 10.94 -41.72 25.16
C GLU A 213 11.64 -42.31 26.40
N SER A 214 10.99 -42.23 27.56
CA SER A 214 11.40 -42.95 28.77
C SER A 214 11.36 -44.49 28.63
N GLN A 215 10.81 -45.04 27.53
CA GLN A 215 10.72 -46.48 27.28
C GLN A 215 11.46 -46.99 26.04
N THR A 216 12.12 -46.15 25.22
CA THR A 216 12.86 -46.68 24.06
C THR A 216 14.01 -45.78 23.61
N GLN A 217 15.21 -46.07 24.12
CA GLN A 217 16.45 -45.53 23.59
C GLN A 217 16.73 -46.11 22.19
N GLN A 218 16.38 -45.35 21.16
CA GLN A 218 17.19 -45.13 19.94
C GLN A 218 16.30 -44.55 18.85
N LYS A 219 16.52 -43.28 18.48
CA LYS A 219 16.34 -42.86 17.09
C LYS A 219 17.19 -41.64 16.79
N LYS A 220 17.99 -41.74 15.73
CA LYS A 220 18.81 -40.67 15.16
C LYS A 220 17.90 -39.46 14.87
N LEU A 221 18.09 -38.38 15.62
CA LEU A 221 17.45 -37.10 15.33
C LEU A 221 18.03 -36.52 14.05
N LEU A 222 17.17 -36.16 13.09
CA LEU A 222 17.53 -35.12 12.13
C LEU A 222 17.65 -33.80 12.90
N PRO A 223 18.66 -32.94 12.63
CA PRO A 223 18.80 -31.67 13.34
C PRO A 223 17.55 -30.79 13.14
N VAL A 224 16.96 -30.34 14.24
CA VAL A 224 15.75 -29.49 14.28
C VAL A 224 15.94 -28.22 13.45
N GLU A 225 17.18 -27.74 13.36
CA GLU A 225 17.61 -26.58 12.59
C GLU A 225 17.46 -26.82 11.07
N LEU A 226 17.81 -28.01 10.60
CA LEU A 226 17.74 -28.40 9.18
C LEU A 226 16.29 -28.60 8.74
N LEU A 227 15.43 -29.03 9.67
CA LEU A 227 14.00 -29.19 9.45
C LEU A 227 13.25 -27.88 9.52
N SER A 228 13.62 -26.98 10.44
CA SER A 228 13.11 -25.61 10.46
C SER A 228 13.38 -24.91 9.13
N GLN A 229 14.57 -25.13 8.55
CA GLN A 229 14.90 -24.66 7.20
C GLN A 229 14.00 -25.28 6.12
N ILE A 230 13.75 -26.60 6.13
CA ILE A 230 12.82 -27.23 5.16
C ILE A 230 11.40 -26.67 5.32
N PHE A 231 10.90 -26.59 6.54
CA PHE A 231 9.59 -26.03 6.83
C PHE A 231 9.53 -24.55 6.47
N GLU A 232 10.62 -23.78 6.53
CA GLU A 232 10.70 -22.38 6.04
C GLU A 232 10.42 -22.24 4.53
N TYR A 233 10.66 -23.27 3.72
CA TYR A 233 10.37 -23.26 2.28
C TYR A 233 9.01 -23.87 1.91
N LEU A 234 8.35 -24.56 2.83
CA LEU A 234 7.02 -25.12 2.59
C LEU A 234 5.94 -24.04 2.73
N ASP A 235 5.00 -24.05 1.78
CA ASP A 235 3.78 -23.25 1.88
C ASP A 235 2.96 -23.70 3.08
N SER A 236 2.34 -22.75 3.79
CA SER A 236 1.61 -23.03 5.04
C SER A 236 0.55 -24.15 4.91
N ILE A 237 -0.01 -24.33 3.71
CA ILE A 237 -0.94 -25.41 3.38
C ILE A 237 -0.24 -26.78 3.34
N GLU A 238 0.96 -26.85 2.76
CA GLU A 238 1.78 -28.06 2.72
C GLU A 238 2.27 -28.42 4.12
N ILE A 239 2.63 -27.42 4.94
CA ILE A 239 2.95 -27.63 6.35
C ILE A 239 1.78 -28.26 7.09
N SER A 240 0.54 -27.76 6.92
CA SER A 240 -0.63 -28.34 7.57
C SER A 240 -0.87 -29.80 7.20
N LYS A 241 -0.77 -30.16 5.91
CA LYS A 241 -0.91 -31.55 5.46
C LYS A 241 0.21 -32.44 6.01
N THR A 242 1.43 -31.91 6.06
CA THR A 242 2.63 -32.61 6.52
C THR A 242 2.59 -32.83 8.04
N VAL A 243 2.29 -31.80 8.83
CA VAL A 243 2.11 -31.90 10.29
C VAL A 243 1.01 -32.91 10.64
N MET A 244 -0.13 -32.89 9.93
CA MET A 244 -1.21 -33.83 10.22
C MET A 244 -0.88 -35.30 9.86
N SER A 245 0.06 -35.55 8.94
CA SER A 245 0.37 -36.88 8.41
C SER A 245 1.62 -37.55 8.99
N ILE A 246 2.47 -36.83 9.73
CA ILE A 246 3.71 -37.41 10.29
C ILE A 246 3.53 -37.84 11.76
N CYS A 247 4.44 -38.69 12.25
CA CYS A 247 4.51 -39.13 13.65
C CYS A 247 4.73 -37.97 14.66
N GLN A 248 4.41 -38.23 15.92
CA GLN A 248 4.27 -37.22 17.00
C GLN A 248 5.47 -36.26 17.13
N HIS A 249 6.71 -36.75 17.01
CA HIS A 249 7.92 -35.92 17.08
C HIS A 249 7.92 -34.78 16.04
N TRP A 250 7.47 -35.06 14.83
CA TRP A 250 7.45 -34.09 13.73
C TRP A 250 6.27 -33.13 13.83
N ARG A 251 5.20 -33.53 14.52
CA ARG A 251 4.07 -32.65 14.85
C ARG A 251 4.52 -31.52 15.75
N ALA A 252 5.24 -31.83 16.84
CA ALA A 252 5.73 -30.80 17.76
C ALA A 252 6.65 -29.78 17.05
N ILE A 253 7.60 -30.26 16.24
CA ILE A 253 8.50 -29.39 15.46
C ILE A 253 7.72 -28.50 14.48
N GLY A 254 6.75 -29.07 13.74
CA GLY A 254 5.94 -28.30 12.80
C GLY A 254 5.07 -27.24 13.49
N LEU A 255 4.50 -27.54 14.67
CA LEU A 255 3.74 -26.57 15.46
C LEU A 255 4.62 -25.41 15.97
N GLU A 256 5.85 -25.69 16.41
CA GLU A 256 6.83 -24.67 16.80
C GLU A 256 7.16 -23.73 15.63
N VAL A 257 7.47 -24.29 14.45
CA VAL A 257 7.75 -23.49 13.25
C VAL A 257 6.55 -22.65 12.85
N MET A 258 5.33 -23.20 12.93
CA MET A 258 4.11 -22.45 12.68
C MET A 258 3.89 -21.31 13.68
N MET A 259 4.17 -21.53 14.97
CA MET A 259 4.07 -20.51 16.00
C MET A 259 5.08 -19.38 15.78
N ALA A 260 6.33 -19.73 15.45
CA ALA A 260 7.39 -18.77 15.13
C ALA A 260 7.02 -17.91 13.92
N ARG A 261 6.53 -18.55 12.83
CA ARG A 261 6.03 -17.86 11.63
C ARG A 261 4.84 -16.94 11.95
N LEU A 262 3.87 -17.41 12.75
CA LEU A 262 2.69 -16.62 13.10
C LEU A 262 3.08 -15.36 13.86
N ARG A 263 3.97 -15.48 14.86
CA ARG A 263 4.50 -14.32 15.61
C ARG A 263 5.28 -13.37 14.71
N LYS A 264 6.08 -13.89 13.78
CA LYS A 264 6.83 -13.08 12.82
C LYS A 264 5.88 -12.25 11.93
N GLU A 265 4.83 -12.86 11.39
CA GLU A 265 3.86 -12.13 10.56
C GLU A 265 3.02 -11.15 11.40
N ILE A 266 2.62 -11.49 12.63
CA ILE A 266 1.97 -10.56 13.56
C ILE A 266 2.83 -9.31 13.74
N ASN A 267 4.09 -9.48 14.12
CA ASN A 267 5.01 -8.36 14.34
C ASN A 267 5.22 -7.56 13.04
N GLY A 268 5.40 -8.23 11.91
CA GLY A 268 5.61 -7.58 10.62
C GLY A 268 4.41 -6.73 10.16
N VAL A 269 3.19 -7.15 10.47
CA VAL A 269 1.96 -6.37 10.24
C VAL A 269 1.88 -5.21 11.24
N SER A 270 2.01 -5.49 12.55
CA SER A 270 1.92 -4.48 13.61
C SER A 270 2.93 -3.35 13.45
N ASP A 271 4.15 -3.65 13.01
CA ASP A 271 5.20 -2.65 12.76
C ASP A 271 4.92 -1.74 11.55
N SER A 272 3.99 -2.14 10.69
CA SER A 272 3.59 -1.38 9.49
C SER A 272 2.36 -0.50 9.71
N LEU A 273 1.73 -0.59 10.88
CA LEU A 273 0.56 0.23 11.24
C LEU A 273 1.00 1.62 11.69
N VAL A 274 0.22 2.62 11.29
CA VAL A 274 0.31 3.98 11.82
C VAL A 274 -0.53 4.11 13.07
N ILE A 275 -0.05 4.92 14.00
CA ILE A 275 -0.72 5.19 15.26
C ILE A 275 -1.59 6.43 15.08
N TYR A 276 -2.90 6.26 15.19
CA TYR A 276 -3.86 7.35 15.25
C TYR A 276 -4.18 7.67 16.71
N CYS A 277 -3.84 8.87 17.18
CA CYS A 277 -4.29 9.38 18.46
C CYS A 277 -5.67 10.04 18.27
N ILE A 278 -6.70 9.44 18.86
CA ILE A 278 -8.07 9.96 18.82
C ILE A 278 -8.36 10.65 20.15
N SER A 279 -8.94 11.84 20.09
CA SER A 279 -9.46 12.54 21.27
C SER A 279 -10.83 11.98 21.64
N MET A 280 -11.01 11.61 22.90
CA MET A 280 -12.33 11.25 23.44
C MET A 280 -13.15 12.50 23.83
N ALA A 281 -12.67 13.71 23.54
CA ALA A 281 -13.21 14.94 24.12
C ALA A 281 -14.49 15.45 23.46
N ASN A 282 -14.88 14.98 22.26
CA ASN A 282 -16.12 15.34 21.59
C ASN A 282 -16.70 14.13 20.84
N GLU A 283 -18.04 14.01 20.74
CA GLU A 283 -18.77 12.91 20.08
C GLU A 283 -18.43 12.73 18.58
N ILE A 284 -17.56 13.57 18.03
CA ILE A 284 -16.96 13.45 16.71
C ILE A 284 -15.52 13.00 16.94
N ASN A 285 -15.21 11.75 16.60
CA ASN A 285 -13.84 11.19 16.66
C ASN A 285 -12.91 11.95 15.67
N GLU A 286 -12.44 13.13 16.04
CA GLU A 286 -11.41 13.85 15.31
C GLU A 286 -10.04 13.24 15.66
N VAL A 287 -9.28 12.90 14.63
CA VAL A 287 -7.89 12.44 14.78
C VAL A 287 -7.03 13.65 15.12
N GLU A 288 -6.64 13.79 16.38
CA GLU A 288 -5.83 14.91 16.87
C GLU A 288 -4.36 14.79 16.44
N GLU A 289 -3.83 13.57 16.37
CA GLU A 289 -2.41 13.37 16.06
C GLU A 289 -2.17 12.04 15.34
N ILE A 290 -1.34 12.06 14.30
CA ILE A 290 -0.88 10.87 13.58
C ILE A 290 0.59 10.67 13.91
N LYS A 291 0.93 9.56 14.58
CA LYS A 291 2.31 9.22 14.93
C LYS A 291 2.84 8.12 14.02
N ILE A 292 3.92 8.47 13.33
CA ILE A 292 4.77 7.51 12.60
C ILE A 292 5.96 7.22 13.51
N ASN A 293 6.16 5.95 13.84
CA ASN A 293 7.33 5.54 14.60
C ASN A 293 8.58 5.70 13.70
N PRO A 294 9.52 6.61 14.03
CA PRO A 294 10.68 6.89 13.18
C PRO A 294 11.66 5.71 13.09
N ASP A 295 11.67 4.83 14.10
CA ASP A 295 12.57 3.68 14.18
C ASP A 295 12.03 2.47 13.40
N LYS A 296 10.75 2.49 13.00
CA LYS A 296 10.12 1.41 12.24
C LYS A 296 9.98 1.80 10.79
N LYS A 297 10.50 0.95 9.90
CA LYS A 297 10.32 1.11 8.46
C LYS A 297 8.87 0.78 8.09
N ILE A 298 7.99 1.78 8.16
CA ILE A 298 6.59 1.65 7.74
C ILE A 298 6.56 1.22 6.26
N ALA A 299 5.85 0.12 6.01
CA ALA A 299 5.65 -0.47 4.69
C ALA A 299 4.61 0.33 3.89
N SER A 300 4.61 0.16 2.56
CA SER A 300 3.53 0.71 1.73
C SER A 300 2.19 0.05 2.08
N VAL A 301 1.07 0.69 1.72
CA VAL A 301 -0.26 0.13 1.90
C VAL A 301 -0.47 -1.16 1.11
N CYS A 302 0.16 -1.30 -0.06
CA CYS A 302 0.12 -2.55 -0.84
C CYS A 302 0.90 -3.66 -0.12
N ASP A 303 2.10 -3.38 0.40
CA ASP A 303 2.86 -4.34 1.20
C ASP A 303 2.12 -4.73 2.49
N LEU A 304 1.46 -3.76 3.14
CA LEU A 304 0.63 -4.00 4.32
C LEU A 304 -0.52 -4.96 3.99
N ASN A 305 -1.25 -4.72 2.90
CA ASN A 305 -2.32 -5.61 2.46
C ASN A 305 -1.80 -7.02 2.17
N GLN A 306 -0.68 -7.16 1.46
CA GLN A 306 -0.07 -8.48 1.20
C GLN A 306 0.31 -9.20 2.49
N ARG A 307 0.92 -8.50 3.46
CA ARG A 307 1.25 -9.07 4.78
C ARG A 307 -0.02 -9.48 5.55
N ALA A 308 -1.04 -8.63 5.53
CA ALA A 308 -2.33 -8.88 6.17
C ALA A 308 -3.04 -10.12 5.57
N GLU A 309 -3.02 -10.27 4.25
CA GLU A 309 -3.58 -11.45 3.57
C GLU A 309 -2.81 -12.73 3.89
N ARG A 310 -1.47 -12.68 3.97
CA ARG A 310 -0.67 -13.82 4.43
C ARG A 310 -1.01 -14.20 5.87
N LEU A 311 -1.12 -13.22 6.76
CA LEU A 311 -1.52 -13.44 8.15
C LEU A 311 -2.93 -14.06 8.22
N CYS A 312 -3.88 -13.58 7.43
CA CYS A 312 -5.24 -14.14 7.34
C CYS A 312 -5.20 -15.64 6.97
N LYS A 313 -4.48 -16.01 5.91
CA LYS A 313 -4.32 -17.41 5.50
C LYS A 313 -3.70 -18.26 6.61
N MET A 314 -2.70 -17.72 7.32
CA MET A 314 -2.10 -18.42 8.45
C MET A 314 -3.07 -18.62 9.61
N VAL A 315 -3.89 -17.61 9.93
CA VAL A 315 -4.95 -17.71 10.95
C VAL A 315 -5.93 -18.84 10.61
N GLU A 316 -6.36 -18.95 9.35
CA GLU A 316 -7.26 -20.03 8.90
C GLU A 316 -6.62 -21.41 9.08
N ILE A 317 -5.35 -21.56 8.71
CA ILE A 317 -4.61 -22.82 8.82
C ILE A 317 -4.41 -23.20 10.30
N VAL A 318 -3.95 -22.27 11.13
CA VAL A 318 -3.74 -22.50 12.57
C VAL A 318 -5.06 -22.86 13.24
N LYS A 319 -6.14 -22.14 12.92
CA LYS A 319 -7.48 -22.42 13.45
C LYS A 319 -7.93 -23.85 13.13
N HIS A 320 -7.69 -24.33 11.92
CA HIS A 320 -8.03 -25.71 11.52
C HIS A 320 -7.22 -26.77 12.28
N ILE A 321 -5.96 -26.48 12.59
CA ILE A 321 -5.10 -27.39 13.37
C ILE A 321 -5.53 -27.40 14.83
N VAL A 322 -5.86 -26.23 15.40
CA VAL A 322 -6.19 -26.11 16.82
C VAL A 322 -7.56 -26.72 17.17
N ILE A 323 -8.50 -26.72 16.22
CA ILE A 323 -9.85 -27.27 16.41
C ILE A 323 -9.88 -28.80 16.28
N LYS A 324 -8.90 -29.41 15.58
CA LYS A 324 -8.81 -30.86 15.37
C LYS A 324 -8.08 -31.57 16.50
#